data_AF-A0AAE0TSP4-F1
#
_entry.id   AF-A0AAE0TSP4-F1
#
_cell.length_a   1.000
_cell.length_b   1.000
_cell.length_c   1.000
_cell.angle_alpha   90.00
_cell.angle_beta   90.00
_cell.angle_gamma   90.00
#
_symmetry.space_group_name_H-M   'P 1'
#
loop_
_entity.id
_entity.type
_entity.pdbx_description
1 polymer ?
#
loop_
_entity_poly.entity_id
_entity_poly.type
_entity_poly.pdbx_seq_one_letter_code
_entity_poly.pdbx_strand_id
1 'polypeptide(L)'
;MASTSVTDDTVVGTFKSDQAGNFNGAFIVGVTRTFSGAFSSAVPGFTSLQATLDYQPDTLVGTYTIQVGSTVGPEQLNITATNEATDQTIKITGPISPPIDKGYSVTGSGRWSSTEDDDDYAEETVADEAA
;
A
#
# COMPACT_ATOMS: atom_id res chain seq x y z
N MET A 1 24.04 -12.06 20.98
CA MET A 1 22.80 -12.31 20.22
C MET A 1 21.74 -11.36 20.77
N ALA A 2 21.61 -10.17 20.18
CA ALA A 2 20.51 -9.28 20.53
C ALA A 2 19.35 -9.63 19.59
N SER A 3 18.27 -10.20 20.11
CA SER A 3 16.99 -10.25 19.41
C SER A 3 16.44 -8.83 19.43
N THR A 4 16.60 -8.09 18.35
CA THR A 4 15.85 -6.86 18.12
C THR A 4 14.40 -7.26 17.95
N SER A 5 13.56 -6.95 18.94
CA SER A 5 12.11 -7.13 18.83
C SER A 5 11.60 -6.21 17.72
N VAL A 6 11.29 -6.79 16.57
CA VAL A 6 10.61 -6.03 15.51
C VAL A 6 9.19 -5.78 16.01
N THR A 7 8.83 -4.51 16.18
CA THR A 7 7.51 -4.14 16.71
C THR A 7 6.61 -3.85 15.53
N ASP A 8 5.62 -4.70 15.32
CA ASP A 8 4.56 -4.44 14.35
C ASP A 8 3.62 -3.37 14.92
N ASP A 9 3.20 -2.44 14.06
CA ASP A 9 2.26 -1.36 14.34
C ASP A 9 1.03 -1.51 13.44
N THR A 10 -0.09 -0.89 13.85
CA THR A 10 -1.37 -1.03 13.13
C THR A 10 -2.06 0.31 12.94
N VAL A 11 -2.55 0.55 11.72
CA VAL A 11 -3.32 1.76 11.39
C VAL A 11 -4.55 1.43 10.56
N VAL A 12 -5.60 2.25 10.68
CA VAL A 12 -6.80 2.14 9.86
C VAL A 12 -6.77 3.18 8.75
N GLY A 13 -7.15 2.77 7.56
CA GLY A 13 -7.24 3.58 6.36
C GLY A 13 -8.31 3.08 5.40
N THR A 14 -8.16 3.42 4.13
CA THR A 14 -9.06 2.98 3.06
C THR A 14 -8.30 2.16 2.04
N PHE A 15 -8.99 1.23 1.38
CA PHE A 15 -8.43 0.44 0.28
C PHE A 15 -9.50 0.20 -0.78
N LYS A 16 -9.21 0.49 -2.05
CA LYS A 16 -10.14 0.33 -3.16
C LYS A 16 -9.47 -0.28 -4.38
N SER A 17 -10.27 -0.97 -5.19
CA SER A 17 -9.88 -1.43 -6.52
C SER A 17 -10.87 -0.93 -7.56
N ASP A 18 -10.40 -0.68 -8.78
CA ASP A 18 -11.24 -0.52 -9.95
C ASP A 18 -11.53 -1.87 -10.64
N GLN A 19 -12.36 -1.87 -11.69
CA GLN A 19 -12.72 -3.07 -12.45
C GLN A 19 -11.60 -3.57 -13.38
N ALA A 20 -10.52 -2.81 -13.55
CA ALA A 20 -9.33 -3.23 -14.26
C ALA A 20 -8.31 -3.93 -13.34
N GLY A 21 -8.60 -4.00 -12.04
CA GLY A 21 -7.72 -4.59 -11.03
C GLY A 21 -6.63 -3.64 -10.53
N ASN A 22 -6.69 -2.34 -10.87
CA ASN A 22 -5.82 -1.35 -10.24
C ASN A 22 -6.36 -1.02 -8.87
N PHE A 23 -5.48 -0.95 -7.87
CA PHE A 23 -5.85 -0.64 -6.50
C PHE A 23 -5.12 0.58 -5.96
N ASN A 24 -5.71 1.15 -4.93
CA ASN A 24 -5.17 2.25 -4.16
C ASN A 24 -5.61 2.10 -2.71
N GLY A 25 -4.67 2.08 -1.78
CA GLY A 25 -4.90 2.15 -0.35
C GLY A 25 -4.27 3.40 0.24
N ALA A 26 -4.96 4.08 1.15
CA ALA A 26 -4.48 5.29 1.81
C ALA A 26 -4.56 5.12 3.33
N PHE A 27 -3.43 5.31 4.00
CA PHE A 27 -3.24 5.11 5.44
C PHE A 27 -2.52 6.33 6.03
N ILE A 28 -2.88 6.71 7.25
CA ILE A 28 -2.25 7.85 7.94
C ILE A 28 -1.25 7.29 8.96
N VAL A 29 0.04 7.44 8.66
CA VAL A 29 1.16 7.00 9.50
C VAL A 29 2.09 8.21 9.72
N GLY A 30 1.67 9.12 10.59
CA GLY A 30 2.21 10.48 10.67
C GLY A 30 1.78 11.36 9.50
N VAL A 31 1.89 10.84 8.28
CA VAL A 31 1.51 11.44 7.00
C VAL A 31 0.68 10.48 6.16
N THR A 32 0.07 10.99 5.09
CA THR A 32 -0.67 10.13 4.16
C THR A 32 0.29 9.27 3.35
N ARG A 33 0.26 7.97 3.61
CA ARG A 33 0.98 6.93 2.87
C ARG A 33 -0.01 6.22 1.96
N THR A 34 0.33 6.15 0.68
CA THR A 34 -0.51 5.57 -0.36
C THR A 34 0.15 4.32 -0.92
N PHE A 35 -0.55 3.19 -0.92
CA PHE A 35 -0.13 1.94 -1.57
C PHE A 35 -0.94 1.77 -2.86
N SER A 36 -0.31 1.94 -4.03
CA SER A 36 -0.99 1.84 -5.33
C SER A 36 -0.35 0.78 -6.20
N GLY A 37 -1.16 0.10 -7.01
CA GLY A 37 -0.66 -0.98 -7.85
C GLY A 37 -1.75 -1.66 -8.64
N ALA A 38 -1.48 -2.89 -9.08
CA ALA A 38 -2.43 -3.70 -9.80
C ALA A 38 -2.36 -5.18 -9.38
N PHE A 39 -3.53 -5.81 -9.35
CA PHE A 39 -3.63 -7.27 -9.27
C PHE A 39 -3.26 -7.89 -10.62
N SER A 40 -2.62 -9.06 -10.61
CA SER A 40 -2.27 -9.80 -11.83
C SER A 40 -3.49 -10.35 -12.58
N SER A 41 -4.64 -10.42 -11.91
CA SER A 41 -5.91 -10.86 -12.47
C SER A 41 -6.98 -9.78 -12.26
N ALA A 42 -7.96 -9.74 -13.16
CA ALA A 42 -9.09 -8.84 -13.02
C ALA A 42 -9.90 -9.21 -11.77
N VAL A 43 -10.05 -8.23 -10.88
CA VAL A 43 -10.90 -8.29 -9.69
C VAL A 43 -11.99 -7.24 -9.88
N PRO A 44 -13.25 -7.51 -9.47
CA PRO A 44 -14.29 -6.49 -9.51
C PRO A 44 -13.87 -5.26 -8.69
N GLY A 45 -14.40 -4.11 -9.06
CA GLY A 45 -14.22 -2.90 -8.27
C GLY A 45 -14.82 -3.07 -6.88
N PHE A 46 -14.08 -2.70 -5.84
CA PHE A 46 -14.53 -2.79 -4.45
C PHE A 46 -13.95 -1.65 -3.63
N THR A 47 -14.50 -1.44 -2.43
CA THR A 47 -14.00 -0.46 -1.47
C THR A 47 -14.07 -1.02 -0.06
N SER A 48 -12.99 -0.83 0.69
CA SER A 48 -12.88 -1.07 2.12
C SER A 48 -12.61 0.28 2.79
N LEU A 49 -13.59 0.79 3.54
CA LEU A 49 -13.48 2.09 4.22
C LEU A 49 -12.78 1.99 5.59
N GLN A 50 -12.55 0.77 6.08
CA GLN A 50 -11.94 0.48 7.37
C GLN A 50 -10.85 -0.59 7.19
N ALA A 51 -9.97 -0.38 6.23
CA ALA A 51 -8.84 -1.27 5.99
C ALA A 51 -7.80 -1.07 7.09
N THR A 52 -7.45 -2.13 7.81
CA THR A 52 -6.36 -2.19 8.78
C THR A 52 -5.06 -2.60 8.07
N LEU A 53 -4.01 -1.82 8.23
CA LEU A 53 -2.64 -2.12 7.81
C LEU A 53 -1.84 -2.55 9.04
N ASP A 54 -1.34 -3.79 9.03
CA ASP A 54 -0.31 -4.29 9.93
C ASP A 54 1.05 -4.16 9.24
N TYR A 55 1.98 -3.45 9.86
CA TYR A 55 3.26 -3.09 9.24
C TYR A 55 4.36 -2.89 10.28
N GLN A 56 5.60 -2.84 9.83
CA GLN A 56 6.72 -2.41 10.68
C GLN A 56 7.06 -0.94 10.36
N PRO A 57 7.45 -0.14 11.36
CA PRO A 57 7.97 1.21 11.12
C PRO A 57 9.07 1.20 10.05
N ASP A 58 9.14 2.26 9.24
CA ASP A 58 10.11 2.46 8.15
C ASP A 58 9.98 1.52 6.93
N THR A 59 9.01 0.61 6.92
CA THR A 59 8.83 -0.34 5.80
C THR A 59 7.97 0.18 4.66
N LEU A 60 7.18 1.23 4.88
CA LEU A 60 6.18 1.73 3.91
C LEU A 60 6.80 2.57 2.77
N VAL A 61 7.75 1.98 2.05
CA VAL A 61 8.51 2.57 0.94
C VAL A 61 8.82 1.53 -0.13
N GLY A 62 8.96 1.97 -1.38
CA GLY A 62 9.38 1.09 -2.48
C GLY A 62 8.27 0.15 -2.96
N THR A 63 8.68 -0.89 -3.72
CA THR A 63 7.80 -1.84 -4.39
C THR A 63 7.61 -3.10 -3.56
N TYR A 64 6.37 -3.59 -3.56
CA TYR A 64 5.94 -4.79 -2.87
C TYR A 64 5.28 -5.75 -3.85
N THR A 65 5.60 -7.04 -3.71
CA THR A 65 4.90 -8.12 -4.39
C THR A 65 3.80 -8.69 -3.49
N ILE A 66 2.57 -8.75 -4.00
CA ILE A 66 1.42 -9.38 -3.33
C ILE A 66 1.61 -10.90 -3.36
N GLN A 67 1.61 -11.50 -2.18
CA GLN A 67 1.93 -12.89 -1.97
C GLN A 67 0.76 -13.81 -2.35
N VAL A 68 1.11 -15.03 -2.79
CA VAL A 68 0.15 -16.12 -2.99
C VAL A 68 -0.57 -16.40 -1.66
N GLY A 69 -1.89 -16.56 -1.72
CA GLY A 69 -2.75 -16.70 -0.55
C GLY A 69 -3.46 -15.42 -0.13
N SER A 70 -3.11 -14.28 -0.73
CA SER A 70 -3.90 -13.04 -0.63
C SER A 70 -5.26 -13.21 -1.30
N THR A 71 -6.29 -12.61 -0.72
CA THR A 71 -7.68 -12.73 -1.17
C THR A 71 -8.44 -11.40 -1.09
N VAL A 72 -9.28 -11.18 -2.09
CA VAL A 72 -10.38 -10.22 -2.05
C VAL A 72 -11.65 -11.06 -1.88
N GLY A 73 -12.06 -11.27 -0.64
CA GLY A 73 -13.27 -12.04 -0.30
C GLY A 73 -14.56 -11.27 -0.62
N PRO A 74 -15.73 -11.93 -0.51
CA PRO A 74 -17.01 -11.27 -0.76
C PRO A 74 -17.26 -10.10 0.20
N GLU A 75 -16.84 -10.22 1.44
CA GLU A 75 -17.07 -9.21 2.50
C GLU A 75 -15.79 -8.72 3.17
N GLN A 76 -14.64 -9.33 2.85
CA GLN A 76 -13.40 -9.14 3.60
C GLN A 76 -12.19 -9.13 2.66
N LEU A 77 -11.36 -8.12 2.79
CA LEU A 77 -10.04 -8.01 2.20
C LEU A 77 -9.00 -8.70 3.10
N ASN A 78 -8.06 -9.41 2.48
CA ASN A 78 -6.88 -9.96 3.15
C ASN A 78 -5.70 -10.03 2.16
N ILE A 79 -4.87 -9.00 2.14
CA ILE A 79 -3.68 -8.88 1.29
C ILE A 79 -2.43 -9.01 2.14
N THR A 80 -1.53 -9.89 1.74
CA THR A 80 -0.17 -9.97 2.28
C THR A 80 0.78 -9.55 1.18
N ALA A 81 1.68 -8.62 1.44
CA ALA A 81 2.65 -8.16 0.45
C ALA A 81 4.05 -8.07 1.06
N THR A 82 5.07 -8.39 0.25
CA THR A 82 6.48 -8.40 0.69
C THR A 82 7.28 -7.38 -0.11
N ASN A 83 8.09 -6.58 0.59
CA ASN A 83 8.99 -5.61 0.00
C ASN A 83 10.07 -6.33 -0.82
N GLU A 84 10.23 -5.93 -2.07
CA GLU A 84 11.18 -6.58 -2.99
C GLU A 84 12.66 -6.34 -2.62
N ALA A 85 12.94 -5.29 -1.84
CA ALA A 85 14.30 -4.94 -1.43
C ALA A 85 14.68 -5.44 -0.03
N THR A 86 13.72 -5.57 0.89
CA THR A 86 14.00 -5.85 2.31
C THR A 86 13.40 -7.16 2.83
N ASP A 87 12.62 -7.87 2.01
CA ASP A 87 11.86 -9.07 2.41
C ASP A 87 10.88 -8.85 3.58
N GLN A 88 10.60 -7.59 3.95
CA GLN A 88 9.64 -7.26 5.00
C GLN A 88 8.21 -7.39 4.48
N THR A 89 7.33 -7.93 5.32
CA THR A 89 5.94 -8.19 4.97
C THR A 89 5.01 -7.20 5.65
N ILE A 90 3.99 -6.77 4.91
CA ILE A 90 2.83 -6.05 5.43
C ILE A 90 1.57 -6.88 5.23
N LYS A 91 0.54 -6.59 6.03
CA LYS A 91 -0.79 -7.17 5.86
C LYS A 91 -1.86 -6.09 5.83
N ILE A 92 -2.75 -6.16 4.85
CA ILE A 92 -3.90 -5.27 4.74
C ILE A 92 -5.16 -6.11 4.84
N THR A 93 -5.97 -5.87 5.86
CA THR A 93 -7.27 -6.53 6.05
C THR A 93 -8.37 -5.49 6.17
N GLY A 94 -9.62 -5.82 5.87
CA GLY A 94 -10.73 -4.92 6.18
C GLY A 94 -12.05 -5.36 5.56
N PRO A 95 -13.19 -4.91 6.09
CA PRO A 95 -14.48 -5.21 5.51
C PRO A 95 -14.62 -4.53 4.14
N ILE A 96 -15.23 -5.22 3.19
CA ILE A 96 -15.57 -4.71 1.86
C ILE A 96 -17.04 -4.26 1.87
N SER A 97 -17.29 -3.03 1.42
CA SER A 97 -18.63 -2.45 1.37
C SER A 97 -18.79 -1.59 0.10
N PRO A 98 -19.78 -1.89 -0.76
CA PRO A 98 -20.69 -3.03 -0.69
C PRO A 98 -19.97 -4.38 -0.90
N PRO A 99 -20.52 -5.51 -0.40
CA PRO A 99 -19.98 -6.84 -0.69
C PRO A 99 -19.92 -7.12 -2.19
N ILE A 100 -18.98 -7.98 -2.60
CA ILE A 100 -18.85 -8.48 -3.97
C ILE A 100 -19.38 -9.93 -4.07
N ASP A 101 -19.70 -10.38 -5.28
CA ASP A 101 -20.41 -11.65 -5.51
C ASP A 101 -19.69 -12.91 -4.99
N LYS A 102 -18.35 -12.90 -4.97
CA LYS A 102 -17.51 -14.03 -4.55
C LYS A 102 -16.11 -13.58 -4.14
N GLY A 103 -15.35 -14.51 -3.56
CA GLY A 103 -13.94 -14.31 -3.29
C GLY A 103 -13.04 -14.53 -4.51
N TYR A 104 -11.93 -13.79 -4.54
CA TYR A 104 -10.89 -13.85 -5.57
C TYR A 104 -9.52 -14.06 -4.90
N SER A 105 -8.79 -15.10 -5.29
CA SER A 105 -7.37 -15.20 -4.96
C SER A 105 -6.58 -14.24 -5.84
N VAL A 106 -5.70 -13.46 -5.22
CA VAL A 106 -4.98 -12.40 -5.92
C VAL A 106 -3.47 -12.47 -5.68
N THR A 107 -2.74 -12.10 -6.72
CA THR A 107 -1.32 -11.72 -6.69
C THR A 107 -1.21 -10.38 -7.41
N GLY A 108 -0.02 -9.78 -7.45
CA GLY A 108 0.18 -8.49 -8.08
C GLY A 108 1.37 -7.77 -7.49
N SER A 109 1.47 -6.48 -7.78
CA SER A 109 2.47 -5.61 -7.19
C SER A 109 1.87 -4.26 -6.85
N GLY A 110 2.47 -3.59 -5.87
CA GLY A 110 2.12 -2.22 -5.51
C GLY A 110 3.34 -1.47 -5.01
N ARG A 111 3.25 -0.15 -4.98
CA ARG A 111 4.31 0.75 -4.54
C ARG A 111 3.76 1.73 -3.52
N TRP A 112 4.57 2.00 -2.49
CA TRP A 112 4.28 3.06 -1.53
C TRP A 112 4.75 4.42 -2.03
N SER A 113 3.92 5.45 -1.81
CA SER A 113 4.28 6.86 -1.91
C SER A 113 3.79 7.61 -0.66
N SER A 114 4.44 8.72 -0.32
CA SER A 114 3.99 9.65 0.71
C SER A 114 3.52 10.95 0.06
N THR A 115 2.48 11.55 0.63
CA THR A 115 2.14 12.96 0.40
C THR A 115 2.77 13.77 1.53
N GLU A 116 4.10 13.83 1.51
CA GLU A 116 4.89 14.83 2.24
C GLU A 116 5.43 15.74 1.14
N ASP A 117 5.10 17.02 1.20
CA ASP A 117 5.37 18.07 0.22
C ASP A 117 6.52 17.79 -0.76
N ASP A 118 6.20 17.74 -2.07
CA ASP A 118 7.13 18.08 -3.17
C ASP A 118 7.51 19.58 -3.09
N ASP A 119 7.96 20.06 -1.93
CA ASP A 119 8.54 21.39 -1.74
C ASP A 119 10.08 21.29 -1.72
N ASP A 120 10.64 20.49 -2.63
CA ASP A 120 12.00 20.77 -3.12
C ASP A 120 11.87 22.01 -4.04
N TYR A 121 11.97 23.18 -3.42
CA TYR A 121 12.37 24.42 -4.10
C TYR A 121 13.60 24.07 -4.96
N ALA A 122 13.41 23.93 -6.27
CA ALA A 122 14.54 23.93 -7.18
C ALA A 122 15.29 25.24 -6.96
N GLU A 123 16.50 25.19 -6.41
CA GLU A 123 17.39 26.33 -6.43
C GLU A 123 17.67 26.65 -7.89
N GLU A 124 16.94 27.64 -8.42
CA GLU A 124 17.24 28.27 -9.70
C GLU A 124 18.64 28.87 -9.56
N THR A 125 19.63 28.15 -10.06
CA THR A 125 20.99 28.66 -10.20
C THR A 125 20.93 29.86 -11.14
N VAL A 126 20.83 31.07 -10.57
CA VAL A 126 21.06 32.31 -11.29
C VAL A 126 22.50 32.30 -11.79
N ALA A 127 22.66 32.10 -13.09
CA ALA A 127 23.94 32.24 -13.76
C ALA A 127 24.42 33.69 -13.56
N ASP A 128 25.53 33.82 -12.84
CA ASP A 128 26.29 35.05 -12.67
C ASP A 128 26.70 35.57 -14.05
N GLU A 129 26.09 36.69 -14.46
CA GLU A 129 26.48 37.46 -15.63
C GLU A 129 27.76 38.22 -15.25
N ALA A 130 28.92 37.61 -15.52
CA ALA A 130 30.20 38.32 -15.48
C ALA A 130 30.56 38.81 -16.89
N ALA A 131 30.66 40.14 -16.95
CA ALA A 131 30.95 41.02 -18.09
C ALA A 131 32.27 40.75 -18.84
#